data_AF-A0A3N7H0Q2-F1
#
_entry.id   AF-A0A3N7H0Q2-F1
#
_cell.length_a   1.000
_cell.length_b   1.000
_cell.length_c   1.000
_cell.angle_alpha   90.00
_cell.angle_beta   90.00
_cell.angle_gamma   90.00
#
_symmetry.space_group_name_H-M   'P 1'
#
loop_
_entity.id
_entity.type
_entity.pdbx_description
1 polymer ?
#
loop_
_entity_poly.entity_id
_entity_poly.type
_entity_poly.pdbx_seq_one_letter_code
_entity_poly.pdbx_strand_id
1 'polypeptide(L)'
;MSSPLLEVSLLSLCLLYGSIFSLIAQASVPPSARFQIPVDTFFGVYSVEYGANYRLIGIDNYPFQLGFYNTTPDAFTLALRMGNPLASPKMYFVWEANRGKPVRVNATLTLGEDGNLVLADVDGSIAWQTYTAQKGVVGLQLLPNGNMVLHDSKGNFVWQSFDHPTDTLLVGQSLRVEGTARLVSRASEKENSDGPYSWFWNPKD
;
A
#
# COMPACT_ATOMS: atom_id res chain seq x y z
N MET A 1 -20.78 48.82 -46.06
CA MET A 1 -21.64 47.61 -46.01
C MET A 1 -20.71 46.42 -45.83
N SER A 2 -20.43 46.06 -44.58
CA SER A 2 -19.59 44.91 -44.23
C SER A 2 -20.38 43.62 -44.45
N SER A 3 -19.73 42.63 -45.09
CA SER A 3 -20.33 41.34 -45.42
C SER A 3 -20.57 40.52 -44.14
N PRO A 4 -21.81 40.09 -43.84
CA PRO A 4 -22.12 39.29 -42.66
C PRO A 4 -21.61 37.84 -42.76
N LEU A 5 -21.08 37.42 -43.92
CA LEU A 5 -20.72 36.02 -44.18
C LEU A 5 -19.30 35.65 -43.68
N LEU A 6 -18.41 36.63 -43.46
CA LEU A 6 -17.07 36.36 -42.92
C LEU A 6 -17.03 36.26 -41.39
N GLU A 7 -17.94 36.92 -40.67
CA GLU A 7 -17.98 36.86 -39.19
C GLU A 7 -18.49 35.51 -38.67
N VAL A 8 -19.42 34.87 -39.39
CA VAL A 8 -19.95 33.54 -39.01
C VAL A 8 -18.88 32.44 -39.13
N SER A 9 -17.93 32.61 -40.06
CA SER A 9 -16.83 31.66 -40.28
C SER A 9 -15.85 31.60 -39.11
N LEU A 10 -15.51 32.73 -38.50
CA LEU A 10 -14.58 32.80 -37.37
C LEU A 10 -15.20 32.33 -36.05
N LEU A 11 -16.49 32.66 -35.80
CA LEU A 11 -17.21 32.15 -34.63
C LEU A 11 -17.44 30.63 -34.69
N SER A 12 -17.71 30.09 -35.87
CA SER A 12 -17.90 28.64 -36.05
C SER A 12 -16.59 27.86 -35.89
N LEU A 13 -15.45 28.45 -36.27
CA LEU A 13 -14.13 27.85 -36.04
C LEU A 13 -13.76 27.84 -34.54
N CYS A 14 -14.07 28.89 -33.78
CA CYS A 14 -13.82 28.94 -32.33
C CYS A 14 -14.63 27.89 -31.55
N LEU A 15 -15.85 27.56 -31.99
CA LEU A 15 -16.70 26.54 -31.36
C LEU A 15 -16.23 25.10 -31.65
N LEU A 16 -15.48 24.88 -32.73
CA LEU A 16 -14.88 23.58 -33.08
C LEU A 16 -13.52 23.34 -32.40
N TYR A 17 -12.82 24.39 -31.94
CA TYR A 17 -11.58 24.26 -31.17
C TYR A 17 -11.78 24.38 -29.65
N GLY A 18 -12.91 24.93 -29.19
CA GLY A 18 -13.21 25.07 -27.75
C GLY A 18 -13.67 23.80 -27.04
N SER A 19 -13.90 22.69 -27.77
CA SER A 19 -14.60 21.50 -27.26
C SER A 19 -13.70 20.30 -26.94
N ILE A 20 -12.37 20.43 -26.98
CA ILE A 20 -11.44 19.29 -26.68
C ILE A 20 -10.37 19.65 -25.64
N PHE A 21 -10.52 20.75 -24.89
CA PHE A 21 -9.82 20.84 -23.60
C PHE A 21 -10.64 20.11 -22.53
N SER A 22 -10.74 18.79 -22.69
CA SER A 22 -10.99 17.92 -21.56
C SER A 22 -9.84 18.16 -20.59
N LEU A 23 -10.07 18.97 -19.56
CA LEU A 23 -9.14 19.10 -18.46
C LEU A 23 -9.09 17.72 -17.80
N ILE A 24 -8.15 16.87 -18.21
CA ILE A 24 -7.86 15.65 -17.49
C ILE A 24 -7.16 16.11 -16.22
N ALA A 25 -7.95 16.51 -15.22
CA ALA A 25 -7.47 16.64 -13.87
C ALA A 25 -7.10 15.22 -13.43
N GLN A 26 -5.83 14.86 -13.56
CA GLN A 26 -5.32 13.63 -12.97
C GLN A 26 -5.53 13.73 -11.47
N ALA A 27 -6.28 12.78 -10.89
CA ALA A 27 -6.47 12.74 -9.46
C ALA A 27 -5.11 12.55 -8.78
N SER A 28 -4.81 13.44 -7.84
CA SER A 28 -3.61 13.42 -6.99
C SER A 28 -4.01 13.21 -5.55
N VAL A 29 -3.12 12.67 -4.71
CA VAL A 29 -3.37 12.56 -3.28
C VAL A 29 -3.54 13.97 -2.70
N PRO A 30 -4.65 14.31 -2.02
CA PRO A 30 -4.84 15.62 -1.40
C PRO A 30 -3.85 15.81 -0.24
N PRO A 31 -3.41 17.04 0.07
CA PRO A 31 -2.44 17.29 1.13
C PRO A 31 -2.78 16.67 2.50
N SER A 32 -4.07 16.57 2.83
CA SER A 32 -4.56 15.96 4.08
C SER A 32 -4.37 14.44 4.17
N ALA A 33 -4.16 13.76 3.04
CA ALA A 33 -3.95 12.32 2.97
C ALA A 33 -2.47 11.95 2.68
N ARG A 34 -1.61 12.96 2.44
CA ARG A 34 -0.17 12.74 2.23
C ARG A 34 0.51 12.53 3.58
N PHE A 35 1.53 11.67 3.60
CA PHE A 35 2.35 11.49 4.79
C PHE A 35 3.76 11.03 4.41
N GLN A 36 4.69 11.29 5.32
CA GLN A 36 6.03 10.74 5.31
C GLN A 36 6.38 10.37 6.75
N ILE A 37 6.54 9.08 7.01
CA ILE A 37 6.72 8.54 8.36
C ILE A 37 8.11 7.91 8.43
N PRO A 38 9.02 8.44 9.27
CA PRO A 38 10.31 7.81 9.47
C PRO A 38 10.19 6.54 10.32
N VAL A 39 11.08 5.60 10.05
CA VAL A 39 11.36 4.44 10.91
C VAL A 39 12.26 4.91 12.05
N ASP A 40 11.78 4.73 13.28
CA ASP A 40 12.51 5.06 14.50
C ASP A 40 12.60 3.84 15.45
N THR A 41 13.20 4.03 16.62
CA THR A 41 13.49 2.97 17.59
C THR A 41 12.49 2.90 18.75
N PHE A 42 11.32 3.54 18.65
CA PHE A 42 10.29 3.38 19.68
C PHE A 42 9.54 2.06 19.49
N PHE A 43 9.41 1.27 20.57
CA PHE A 43 8.80 -0.05 20.50
C PHE A 43 7.52 -0.16 21.35
N GLY A 44 6.55 -0.89 20.83
CA GLY A 44 5.33 -1.22 21.53
C GLY A 44 5.58 -2.21 22.67
N VAL A 45 4.66 -2.20 23.63
CA VAL A 45 4.85 -2.86 24.95
C VAL A 45 4.25 -4.26 25.05
N TYR A 46 3.44 -4.66 24.06
CA TYR A 46 2.78 -5.98 24.05
C TYR A 46 3.57 -7.02 23.27
N SER A 47 3.41 -8.30 23.59
CA SER A 47 4.11 -9.37 22.87
C SER A 47 3.52 -9.55 21.48
N VAL A 48 4.40 -9.72 20.48
CA VAL A 48 4.02 -10.01 19.11
C VAL A 48 4.70 -11.29 18.64
N GLU A 49 4.28 -11.77 17.47
CA GLU A 49 4.94 -12.85 16.76
C GLU A 49 6.46 -12.65 16.64
N TYR A 50 7.18 -13.77 16.64
CA TYR A 50 8.64 -13.82 16.58
C TYR A 50 9.39 -13.18 17.76
N GLY A 51 8.69 -12.76 18.82
CA GLY A 51 9.30 -11.97 19.89
C GLY A 51 9.88 -10.65 19.38
N ALA A 52 9.31 -10.13 18.29
CA ALA A 52 9.82 -8.95 17.62
C ALA A 52 9.58 -7.67 18.43
N ASN A 53 10.43 -6.69 18.17
CA ASN A 53 10.12 -5.29 18.47
C ASN A 53 9.23 -4.74 17.36
N TYR A 54 8.33 -3.81 17.66
CA TYR A 54 7.45 -3.20 16.66
C TYR A 54 7.02 -1.79 17.01
N ARG A 55 6.56 -1.03 16.01
CA ARG A 55 6.02 0.32 16.13
C ARG A 55 4.81 0.48 15.23
N LEU A 56 3.70 0.98 15.77
CA LEU A 56 2.52 1.30 14.97
C LEU A 56 2.60 2.72 14.42
N ILE A 57 1.98 2.95 13.27
CA ILE A 57 2.07 4.24 12.56
C ILE A 57 0.72 4.96 12.44
N GLY A 58 -0.29 4.56 13.22
CA GLY A 58 -1.59 5.22 13.28
C GLY A 58 -2.50 4.97 12.07
N ILE A 59 -2.16 3.99 11.22
CA ILE A 59 -3.04 3.47 10.18
C ILE A 59 -3.62 2.16 10.71
N ASP A 60 -4.86 2.21 11.18
CA ASP A 60 -5.54 1.09 11.80
C ASP A 60 -7.04 0.99 11.46
N ASN A 61 -7.57 -0.20 11.67
CA ASN A 61 -8.98 -0.53 11.67
C ASN A 61 -9.15 -1.83 12.45
N TYR A 62 -9.69 -1.77 13.67
CA TYR A 62 -9.68 -2.90 14.60
C TYR A 62 -10.22 -4.19 13.93
N PRO A 63 -9.51 -5.33 14.04
CA PRO A 63 -8.33 -5.59 14.88
C PRO A 63 -6.96 -5.40 14.18
N PHE A 64 -6.93 -4.75 13.02
CA PHE A 64 -5.74 -4.61 12.18
C PHE A 64 -5.03 -3.28 12.39
N GLN A 65 -3.70 -3.30 12.41
CA GLN A 65 -2.88 -2.10 12.60
C GLN A 65 -1.61 -2.21 11.77
N LEU A 66 -1.27 -1.15 11.03
CA LEU A 66 -0.06 -1.06 10.24
C LEU A 66 1.10 -0.55 11.10
N GLY A 67 2.29 -1.10 10.87
CA GLY A 67 3.48 -0.71 11.60
C GLY A 67 4.74 -1.31 11.05
N PHE A 68 5.85 -1.00 11.71
CA PHE A 68 7.14 -1.63 11.47
C PHE A 68 7.41 -2.66 12.54
N TYR A 69 8.12 -3.73 12.22
CA TYR A 69 8.70 -4.62 13.20
C TYR A 69 10.13 -5.01 12.83
N ASN A 70 10.90 -5.46 13.82
CA ASN A 70 12.22 -6.04 13.59
C ASN A 70 12.51 -7.16 14.60
N THR A 71 13.09 -8.26 14.10
CA THR A 71 13.66 -9.35 14.91
C THR A 71 15.19 -9.24 15.00
N THR A 72 15.79 -8.45 14.12
CA THR A 72 17.23 -8.14 14.09
C THR A 72 17.41 -6.64 14.29
N PRO A 73 18.39 -6.18 15.08
CA PRO A 73 18.68 -4.75 15.23
C PRO A 73 18.87 -4.08 13.86
N ASP A 74 18.29 -2.89 13.70
CA ASP A 74 18.40 -2.06 12.49
C ASP A 74 17.89 -2.71 11.18
N ALA A 75 17.01 -3.71 11.28
CA ALA A 75 16.44 -4.42 10.13
C ALA A 75 14.89 -4.47 10.22
N PHE A 76 14.24 -3.43 9.71
CA PHE A 76 12.81 -3.19 9.85
C PHE A 76 11.99 -3.65 8.65
N THR A 77 10.80 -4.17 8.95
CA THR A 77 9.82 -4.64 7.98
C THR A 77 8.50 -3.95 8.22
N LEU A 78 7.91 -3.37 7.17
CA LEU A 78 6.56 -2.84 7.20
C LEU A 78 5.56 -4.00 7.15
N ALA A 79 4.64 -4.06 8.11
CA ALA A 79 3.71 -5.17 8.27
C ALA A 79 2.34 -4.73 8.81
N LEU A 80 1.31 -5.48 8.46
CA LEU A 80 0.02 -5.45 9.15
C LEU A 80 0.06 -6.47 10.27
N ARG A 81 -0.25 -6.01 11.49
CA ARG A 81 -0.53 -6.90 12.62
C ARG A 81 -2.03 -7.04 12.85
N MET A 82 -2.43 -8.15 13.44
CA MET A 82 -3.79 -8.43 13.87
C MET A 82 -3.81 -8.87 15.34
N GLY A 83 -4.74 -8.34 16.11
CA GLY A 83 -5.05 -8.84 17.44
C GLY A 83 -5.59 -7.79 18.39
N ASN A 84 -6.10 -8.25 19.52
CA ASN A 84 -6.55 -7.39 20.62
C ASN A 84 -5.62 -7.59 21.83
N PRO A 85 -4.85 -6.55 22.24
CA PRO A 85 -3.98 -6.62 23.41
C PRO A 85 -4.68 -7.03 24.71
N LEU A 86 -6.00 -6.78 24.81
CA LEU A 86 -6.81 -7.09 25.98
C LEU A 86 -7.34 -8.53 25.96
N ALA A 87 -7.42 -9.17 24.79
CA ALA A 87 -8.00 -10.51 24.64
C ALA A 87 -6.94 -11.60 24.45
N SER A 88 -5.79 -11.27 23.85
CA SER A 88 -4.69 -12.21 23.63
C SER A 88 -3.37 -11.55 24.04
N PRO A 89 -2.48 -12.28 24.72
CA PRO A 89 -1.15 -11.77 25.03
C PRO A 89 -0.26 -11.64 23.79
N LYS A 90 -0.60 -12.28 22.66
CA LYS A 90 0.21 -12.32 21.44
C LYS A 90 -0.60 -11.85 20.23
N MET A 91 -0.05 -10.88 19.50
CA MET A 91 -0.54 -10.44 18.18
C MET A 91 0.27 -11.09 17.06
N TYR A 92 -0.33 -11.20 15.87
CA TYR A 92 0.27 -11.88 14.71
C TYR A 92 0.49 -10.91 13.55
N PHE A 93 1.56 -11.10 12.78
CA PHE A 93 1.74 -10.38 11.52
C PHE A 93 1.02 -11.16 10.43
N VAL A 94 0.15 -10.47 9.69
CA VAL A 94 -0.75 -11.11 8.70
C VAL A 94 -0.45 -10.67 7.27
N TRP A 95 0.45 -9.70 7.10
CA TRP A 95 0.93 -9.21 5.81
C TRP A 95 2.23 -8.43 6.00
N GLU A 96 3.15 -8.51 5.04
CA GLU A 96 4.43 -7.80 5.06
C GLU A 96 4.76 -7.26 3.66
N ALA A 97 5.27 -6.03 3.62
CA ALA A 97 5.59 -5.34 2.37
C ALA A 97 6.95 -5.79 1.81
N ASN A 98 7.98 -5.75 2.64
CA ASN A 98 9.39 -5.84 2.25
C ASN A 98 10.10 -7.04 2.88
N ARG A 99 9.43 -8.19 2.95
CA ARG A 99 10.04 -9.47 3.37
C ARG A 99 11.31 -9.74 2.54
N GLY A 100 12.38 -10.15 3.19
CA GLY A 100 13.70 -10.37 2.57
C GLY A 100 14.45 -9.09 2.18
N LYS A 101 13.87 -7.91 2.36
CA LYS A 101 14.46 -6.60 2.02
C LYS A 101 14.25 -5.60 3.16
N PRO A 102 14.79 -5.87 4.36
CA PRO A 102 14.61 -4.98 5.50
C PRO A 102 15.24 -3.60 5.23
N VAL A 103 14.68 -2.58 5.87
CA VAL A 103 15.21 -1.21 5.85
C VAL A 103 15.82 -0.84 7.20
N ARG A 104 16.70 0.16 7.23
CA ARG A 104 17.37 0.62 8.45
C ARG A 104 16.57 1.73 9.14
N VAL A 105 17.01 2.09 10.35
CA VAL A 105 16.55 3.30 11.02
C VAL A 105 16.70 4.52 10.11
N ASN A 106 15.77 5.47 10.20
CA ASN A 106 15.64 6.63 9.31
C ASN A 106 15.20 6.33 7.87
N ALA A 107 14.88 5.09 7.53
CA ALA A 107 14.07 4.79 6.36
C ALA A 107 12.71 5.51 6.44
N THR A 108 12.05 5.71 5.30
CA THR A 108 10.80 6.48 5.24
C THR A 108 9.73 5.75 4.44
N LEU A 109 8.54 5.65 5.03
CA LEU A 109 7.31 5.31 4.31
C LEU A 109 6.60 6.59 3.90
N THR A 110 6.37 6.74 2.60
CA THR A 110 5.82 7.98 2.02
C THR A 110 4.63 7.66 1.13
N LEU A 111 3.53 8.37 1.33
CA LEU A 111 2.46 8.52 0.34
C LEU A 111 2.48 9.97 -0.15
N GLY A 112 3.03 10.16 -1.35
CA GLY A 112 3.23 11.47 -1.96
C GLY A 112 2.05 11.92 -2.82
N GLU A 113 2.22 13.07 -3.46
CA GLU A 113 1.25 13.64 -4.40
C GLU A 113 0.96 12.74 -5.60
N ASP A 114 1.97 12.01 -6.07
CA ASP A 114 1.89 11.11 -7.22
C ASP A 114 1.03 9.87 -6.94
N GLY A 115 0.68 9.59 -5.68
CA GLY A 115 -0.14 8.44 -5.32
C GLY A 115 0.61 7.13 -5.22
N ASN A 116 1.95 7.14 -5.22
CA ASN A 116 2.74 5.95 -4.96
C ASN A 116 3.02 5.83 -3.46
N LEU A 117 2.74 4.67 -2.88
CA LEU A 117 3.17 4.35 -1.52
C LEU A 117 4.55 3.71 -1.60
N VAL A 118 5.57 4.38 -1.04
CA VAL A 118 6.97 4.00 -1.20
C VAL A 118 7.63 3.83 0.16
N LEU A 119 8.29 2.69 0.35
CA LEU A 119 9.23 2.46 1.45
C LEU A 119 10.65 2.56 0.89
N ALA A 120 11.34 3.65 1.23
CA ALA A 120 12.72 3.90 0.87
C ALA A 120 13.63 3.74 2.10
N ASP A 121 14.77 3.06 1.94
CA ASP A 121 15.80 2.98 2.96
C ASP A 121 16.53 4.32 3.11
N VAL A 122 17.33 4.46 4.17
CA VAL A 122 18.06 5.71 4.51
C VAL A 122 19.04 6.16 3.43
N ASP A 123 19.50 5.27 2.55
CA ASP A 123 20.36 5.61 1.40
C ASP A 123 19.57 6.00 0.13
N GLY A 124 18.24 6.03 0.21
CA GLY A 124 17.35 6.34 -0.90
C GLY A 124 17.00 5.15 -1.80
N SER A 125 17.52 3.95 -1.52
CA SER A 125 17.11 2.74 -2.25
C SER A 125 15.66 2.38 -1.92
N ILE A 126 14.89 1.98 -2.94
CA ILE A 126 13.48 1.58 -2.74
C ILE A 126 13.44 0.10 -2.34
N ALA A 127 13.09 -0.16 -1.08
CA ALA A 127 12.91 -1.52 -0.59
C ALA A 127 11.57 -2.12 -1.05
N TRP A 128 10.51 -1.30 -1.12
CA TRP A 128 9.18 -1.70 -1.58
C TRP A 128 8.35 -0.51 -2.05
N GLN A 129 7.42 -0.74 -2.99
CA GLN A 129 6.44 0.25 -3.43
C GLN A 129 5.21 -0.40 -4.09
N THR A 130 4.11 0.35 -4.19
CA THR A 130 2.85 -0.11 -4.80
C THR A 130 2.79 0.04 -6.33
N TYR A 131 3.73 0.78 -6.93
CA TYR A 131 3.75 1.10 -8.36
C TYR A 131 2.47 1.79 -8.84
N THR A 132 1.95 2.73 -8.03
CA THR A 132 0.69 3.44 -8.29
C THR A 132 0.87 4.91 -8.67
N ALA A 133 2.10 5.34 -8.94
CA ALA A 133 2.40 6.69 -9.41
C ALA A 133 1.50 7.08 -10.60
N GLN A 134 0.82 8.22 -10.46
CA GLN A 134 -0.07 8.82 -11.47
C GLN A 134 -1.26 7.93 -11.88
N LYS A 135 -1.60 6.90 -11.08
CA LYS A 135 -2.76 6.02 -11.33
C LYS A 135 -4.06 6.51 -10.69
N GLY A 136 -4.12 7.76 -10.25
CA GLY A 136 -5.34 8.39 -9.74
C GLY A 136 -5.65 8.11 -8.26
N VAL A 137 -4.66 7.68 -7.47
CA VAL A 137 -4.83 7.46 -6.02
C VAL A 137 -5.14 8.78 -5.33
N VAL A 138 -6.15 8.76 -4.44
CA VAL A 138 -6.53 9.88 -3.59
C VAL A 138 -6.37 9.59 -2.10
N GLY A 139 -6.09 8.35 -1.71
CA GLY A 139 -5.92 8.01 -0.31
C GLY A 139 -5.56 6.55 -0.06
N LEU A 140 -5.15 6.29 1.18
CA LEU A 140 -4.90 4.97 1.75
C LEU A 140 -5.95 4.68 2.81
N GLN A 141 -6.48 3.47 2.83
CA GLN A 141 -7.41 3.01 3.87
C GLN A 141 -7.10 1.58 4.29
N LEU A 142 -7.21 1.29 5.59
CA LEU A 142 -7.27 -0.07 6.10
C LEU A 142 -8.74 -0.46 6.34
N LEU A 143 -9.20 -1.50 5.67
CA LEU A 143 -10.58 -1.98 5.77
C LEU A 143 -10.76 -2.91 6.99
N PRO A 144 -12.01 -3.12 7.49
CA PRO A 144 -12.27 -3.97 8.66
C PRO A 144 -11.90 -5.45 8.50
N ASN A 145 -11.68 -5.91 7.26
CA ASN A 145 -11.22 -7.26 6.96
C ASN A 145 -9.69 -7.38 6.85
N GLY A 146 -8.95 -6.28 7.10
CA GLY A 146 -7.49 -6.25 7.01
C GLY A 146 -6.95 -5.95 5.61
N ASN A 147 -7.82 -5.68 4.63
CA ASN A 147 -7.38 -5.27 3.31
C ASN A 147 -6.90 -3.81 3.35
N MET A 148 -5.61 -3.58 3.09
CA MET A 148 -5.04 -2.25 2.94
C MET A 148 -5.16 -1.84 1.48
N VAL A 149 -5.85 -0.73 1.22
CA VAL A 149 -6.18 -0.30 -0.14
C VAL A 149 -5.68 1.11 -0.42
N LEU A 150 -5.18 1.32 -1.64
CA LEU A 150 -5.10 2.64 -2.26
C LEU A 150 -6.29 2.79 -3.20
N HIS A 151 -7.05 3.87 -3.07
CA HIS A 151 -8.30 4.07 -3.82
C HIS A 151 -8.30 5.35 -4.64
N ASP A 152 -9.09 5.37 -5.71
CA ASP A 152 -9.36 6.55 -6.53
C ASP A 152 -10.54 7.39 -5.99
N SER A 153 -10.83 8.52 -6.63
CA SER A 153 -11.94 9.41 -6.24
C SER A 153 -13.34 8.80 -6.41
N LYS A 154 -13.46 7.67 -7.09
CA LYS A 154 -14.70 6.90 -7.25
C LYS A 154 -14.79 5.74 -6.25
N GLY A 155 -13.78 5.56 -5.40
CA GLY A 155 -13.69 4.46 -4.44
C GLY A 155 -13.22 3.13 -5.04
N ASN A 156 -12.76 3.11 -6.29
CA ASN A 156 -12.19 1.90 -6.88
C ASN A 156 -10.80 1.64 -6.27
N PHE A 157 -10.46 0.36 -6.09
CA PHE A 157 -9.13 -0.02 -5.63
C PHE A 157 -8.13 0.10 -6.78
N VAL A 158 -7.14 0.97 -6.60
CA VAL A 158 -5.97 1.11 -7.49
C VAL A 158 -4.90 0.09 -7.11
N TRP A 159 -4.78 -0.22 -5.82
CA TRP A 159 -3.92 -1.25 -5.26
C TRP A 159 -4.56 -1.81 -3.99
N GLN A 160 -4.34 -3.10 -3.70
CA GLN A 160 -4.81 -3.72 -2.46
C GLN A 160 -3.84 -4.81 -1.97
N SER A 161 -3.66 -4.90 -0.64
CA SER A 161 -2.77 -5.91 -0.04
C SER A 161 -3.23 -7.34 -0.30
N PHE A 162 -4.53 -7.54 -0.47
CA PHE A 162 -5.11 -8.86 -0.74
C PHE A 162 -4.63 -9.50 -2.05
N ASP A 163 -4.20 -8.70 -3.03
CA ASP A 163 -3.61 -9.20 -4.28
C ASP A 163 -2.11 -9.53 -4.14
N HIS A 164 -1.50 -9.21 -2.99
CA HIS A 164 -0.09 -9.43 -2.67
C HIS A 164 0.06 -10.15 -1.32
N PRO A 165 -0.46 -11.37 -1.16
CA PRO A 165 -0.36 -12.11 0.11
C PRO A 165 1.10 -12.42 0.50
N THR A 166 1.32 -12.66 1.79
CA THR A 166 2.56 -13.24 2.33
C THR A 166 2.38 -14.71 2.65
N ASP A 167 2.17 -15.10 3.90
CA ASP A 167 1.96 -16.47 4.40
C ASP A 167 0.56 -16.70 4.97
N THR A 168 -0.24 -15.64 5.08
CA THR A 168 -1.55 -15.65 5.72
C THR A 168 -2.65 -15.33 4.71
N LEU A 169 -3.75 -16.09 4.77
CA LEU A 169 -4.98 -15.80 4.04
C LEU A 169 -6.04 -15.26 5.00
N LEU A 170 -6.50 -14.02 4.79
CA LEU A 170 -7.52 -13.39 5.63
C LEU A 170 -8.94 -13.66 5.11
N VAL A 171 -9.94 -13.51 5.99
CA VAL A 171 -11.35 -13.66 5.62
C VAL A 171 -11.73 -12.61 4.57
N GLY A 172 -12.30 -13.08 3.45
CA GLY A 172 -12.65 -12.24 2.30
C GLY A 172 -11.51 -12.05 1.30
N GLN A 173 -10.31 -12.56 1.57
CA GLN A 173 -9.23 -12.66 0.59
C GLN A 173 -9.44 -13.89 -0.29
N SER A 174 -9.09 -13.77 -1.56
CA SER A 174 -9.11 -14.89 -2.52
C SER A 174 -7.78 -14.98 -3.23
N LEU A 175 -7.22 -16.19 -3.33
CA LEU A 175 -6.08 -16.43 -4.22
C LEU A 175 -6.60 -16.58 -5.64
N ARG A 176 -6.44 -15.54 -6.45
CA ARG A 176 -6.92 -15.51 -7.82
C ARG A 176 -6.01 -16.37 -8.71
N VAL A 177 -6.65 -17.22 -9.52
CA VAL A 177 -6.04 -18.07 -10.55
C VAL A 177 -5.15 -17.28 -11.52
N GLU A 178 -5.60 -16.08 -11.90
CA GLU A 178 -4.97 -15.28 -12.96
C GLU A 178 -3.81 -14.41 -12.46
N GLY A 179 -3.44 -14.52 -11.17
CA GLY A 179 -2.36 -13.76 -10.56
C GLY A 179 -1.19 -14.64 -10.12
N THR A 180 -0.03 -14.03 -9.89
CA THR A 180 1.12 -14.65 -9.20
C THR A 180 0.88 -14.81 -7.68
N ALA A 181 -0.36 -14.66 -7.22
CA ALA A 181 -0.73 -14.64 -5.81
C ALA A 181 -0.62 -16.04 -5.22
N ARG A 182 0.29 -16.19 -4.27
CA ARG A 182 0.57 -17.43 -3.56
C ARG A 182 0.92 -17.09 -2.12
N LEU A 183 0.54 -17.97 -1.20
CA LEU A 183 1.10 -17.92 0.13
C LEU A 183 2.51 -18.51 0.06
N VAL A 184 3.48 -17.86 0.67
CA VAL A 184 4.85 -18.34 0.82
C VAL A 184 5.19 -18.31 2.30
N SER A 185 5.54 -19.46 2.87
CA SER A 185 5.94 -19.57 4.26
C SER A 185 7.13 -18.66 4.54
N ARG A 186 7.27 -18.18 5.78
CA ARG A 186 8.53 -17.61 6.26
C ARG A 186 9.62 -18.69 6.36
N ALA A 187 10.88 -18.32 6.12
CA ALA A 187 12.02 -19.24 6.23
C ALA A 187 12.22 -19.79 7.65
N SER A 188 12.14 -18.94 8.67
CA SER A 188 12.10 -19.34 10.08
C SER A 188 11.59 -18.22 10.98
N GLU A 189 11.38 -18.47 12.27
CA GLU A 189 11.02 -17.41 13.22
C GLU A 189 12.05 -16.27 13.27
N LYS A 190 13.33 -16.58 13.02
CA LYS A 190 14.43 -15.60 13.08
C LYS A 190 14.70 -14.93 11.74
N GLU A 191 14.59 -15.68 10.64
CA GLU A 191 14.96 -15.22 9.31
C GLU A 191 13.73 -14.70 8.55
N ASN A 192 13.70 -13.38 8.33
CA ASN A 192 12.62 -12.73 7.59
C ASN A 192 12.82 -12.82 6.06
N SER A 193 12.79 -14.04 5.53
CA SER A 193 12.89 -14.34 4.10
C SER A 193 11.83 -15.37 3.70
N ASP A 194 11.65 -15.55 2.40
CA ASP A 194 10.77 -16.59 1.87
C ASP A 194 11.35 -17.98 2.19
N GLY A 195 10.50 -18.82 2.76
CA GLY A 195 10.79 -20.20 3.11
C GLY A 195 10.44 -21.17 1.98
N PRO A 196 10.57 -22.48 2.24
CA PRO A 196 10.49 -23.50 1.21
C PRO A 196 9.06 -23.91 0.84
N TYR A 197 8.04 -23.50 1.60
CA TYR A 197 6.66 -23.92 1.38
C TYR A 197 5.86 -22.82 0.71
N SER A 198 5.06 -23.18 -0.30
CA SER A 198 4.11 -22.27 -0.92
C SER A 198 2.78 -22.94 -1.16
N TRP A 199 1.70 -22.18 -1.00
CA TRP A 199 0.35 -22.60 -1.38
C TRP A 199 -0.19 -21.65 -2.44
N PHE A 200 -0.65 -22.21 -3.55
CA PHE A 200 -1.30 -21.46 -4.63
C PHE A 200 -2.46 -22.29 -5.16
N TRP A 201 -3.46 -21.60 -5.68
CA TRP A 201 -4.60 -22.26 -6.28
C TRP A 201 -4.29 -22.61 -7.74
N ASN A 202 -4.41 -23.88 -8.10
CA ASN A 202 -4.29 -24.36 -9.47
C ASN A 202 -5.67 -24.83 -9.95
N PRO A 203 -6.29 -24.17 -10.94
CA PRO A 203 -7.63 -24.52 -11.41
C PRO A 203 -7.70 -25.82 -12.21
N LYS A 204 -6.55 -26.48 -12.47
CA LYS A 204 -6.46 -27.73 -13.25
C LYS A 204 -6.49 -29.00 -12.39
N ASP A 205 -6.52 -28.85 -11.07
CA ASP A 205 -6.64 -29.95 -10.09
C ASP A 205 -8.08 -30.03 -9.55
#